data_AF-A0A9K3HSD2-F1
#
_entry.id   AF-A0A9K3HSD2-F1
#
_cell.length_a   1.000
_cell.length_b   1.000
_cell.length_c   1.000
_cell.angle_alpha   90.00
_cell.angle_beta   90.00
_cell.angle_gamma   90.00
#
_symmetry.space_group_name_H-M   'P 1'
#
loop_
_entity.id
_entity.type
_entity.pdbx_description
1 polymer ?
#
loop_
_entity_poly.entity_id
_entity_poly.type
_entity_poly.pdbx_seq_one_letter_code
_entity_poly.pdbx_strand_id
1 'polypeptide(L)'
;MVLLSPPTNKTTSSSSPPPAAAVVAEQQWRSWEQLNPEILSLIFGKVTPTEEMMRRVPLVCKGWNEVVGGPYCWSEVDVQSWCRRRNDSHAVDRVVRGLLRRSKFMVQRLCVYRMGESGFFFVSHW
;
A
#
# COMPACT_ATOMS: atom_id res chain seq x y z
N MET A 1 -26.96 37.69 62.92
CA MET A 1 -28.42 37.43 63.03
C MET A 1 -29.04 38.03 61.78
N VAL A 2 -29.70 37.33 60.85
CA VAL A 2 -30.34 36.02 60.83
C VAL A 2 -30.23 35.47 59.39
N LEU A 3 -29.94 34.18 59.27
CA LEU A 3 -30.01 33.37 58.05
C LEU A 3 -31.48 33.16 57.63
N LEU A 4 -31.75 33.07 56.33
CA LEU A 4 -32.53 31.98 55.69
C LEU A 4 -32.87 32.35 54.22
N SER A 5 -32.51 31.46 53.29
CA SER A 5 -32.98 31.43 51.90
C SER A 5 -34.29 30.58 51.79
N PRO A 6 -34.77 30.23 50.58
CA PRO A 6 -35.82 30.84 49.74
C PRO A 6 -37.11 29.95 49.69
N PRO A 7 -38.08 30.15 48.76
CA PRO A 7 -38.21 29.11 47.72
C PRO A 7 -38.73 29.55 46.32
N THR A 8 -38.12 28.88 45.31
CA THR A 8 -38.63 28.31 44.05
C THR A 8 -39.82 28.92 43.29
N ASN A 9 -39.64 29.08 41.96
CA ASN A 9 -40.48 28.54 40.85
C ASN A 9 -39.76 28.83 39.50
N LYS A 10 -38.99 27.88 38.93
CA LYS A 10 -39.33 26.88 37.89
C LYS A 10 -39.95 27.40 36.58
N THR A 11 -39.33 26.95 35.48
CA THR A 11 -39.79 26.88 34.06
C THR A 11 -39.57 28.21 33.29
N THR A 12 -38.93 28.29 32.12
CA THR A 12 -39.01 27.41 30.94
C THR A 12 -37.84 27.67 29.98
N SER A 13 -37.28 26.58 29.43
CA SER A 13 -36.69 26.41 28.09
C SER A 13 -35.98 27.58 27.39
N SER A 14 -34.70 27.37 27.07
CA SER A 14 -34.22 27.39 25.68
C SER A 14 -32.78 26.90 25.67
N SER A 15 -32.60 25.58 25.70
CA SER A 15 -31.35 24.97 25.25
C SER A 15 -31.28 25.15 23.73
N SER A 16 -30.71 26.28 23.29
CA SER A 16 -30.30 26.43 21.91
C SER A 16 -29.10 25.49 21.71
N PRO A 17 -29.18 24.46 20.84
CA PRO A 17 -27.96 23.80 20.40
C PRO A 17 -27.08 24.86 19.72
N PRO A 18 -25.75 24.79 19.84
CA PRO A 18 -24.88 25.71 19.12
C PRO A 18 -25.26 25.66 17.63
N PRO A 19 -25.24 26.82 16.95
CA PRO A 19 -25.60 26.88 15.54
C PRO A 19 -24.74 25.86 14.82
N ALA A 20 -25.31 25.26 13.77
CA ALA A 20 -24.67 24.38 12.81
C ALA A 20 -23.44 25.08 12.18
N ALA A 21 -22.41 25.30 13.00
CA ALA A 21 -21.12 25.82 12.65
C ALA A 21 -20.49 24.68 11.88
N ALA A 22 -20.71 24.74 10.58
CA ALA A 22 -19.83 24.16 9.61
C ALA A 22 -19.44 22.70 9.96
N VAL A 23 -20.37 21.77 9.77
CA VAL A 23 -19.99 20.54 9.06
C VAL A 23 -19.64 20.90 7.61
N VAL A 24 -18.66 21.80 7.45
CA VAL A 24 -17.75 21.72 6.33
C VAL A 24 -17.03 20.43 6.66
N ALA A 25 -17.49 19.35 6.04
CA ALA A 25 -16.69 18.14 5.99
C ALA A 25 -15.38 18.61 5.37
N GLU A 26 -14.37 18.87 6.22
CA GLU A 26 -13.01 18.97 5.75
C GLU A 26 -12.82 17.69 4.98
N GLN A 27 -12.70 17.81 3.66
CA GLN A 27 -12.23 16.71 2.83
C GLN A 27 -10.78 16.51 3.25
N GLN A 28 -10.59 15.88 4.42
CA GLN A 28 -9.30 15.53 4.93
C GLN A 28 -8.77 14.50 3.95
N TRP A 29 -7.93 14.97 3.04
CA TRP A 29 -7.33 14.13 2.03
C TRP A 29 -6.60 13.00 2.76
N ARG A 30 -7.10 11.76 2.61
CA ARG A 30 -6.47 10.62 3.26
C ARG A 30 -5.12 10.39 2.60
N SER A 31 -4.07 10.32 3.41
CA SER A 31 -2.74 9.97 2.92
C SER A 31 -2.77 8.54 2.39
N TRP A 32 -2.15 8.30 1.23
CA TRP A 32 -1.98 6.95 0.69
C TRP A 32 -1.24 6.01 1.66
N GLU A 33 -0.40 6.56 2.53
CA GLU A 33 0.33 5.79 3.55
C GLU A 33 -0.58 5.24 4.66
N GLN A 34 -1.78 5.81 4.85
CA GLN A 34 -2.75 5.37 5.85
C GLN A 34 -3.68 4.27 5.32
N LEU A 35 -3.57 3.90 4.04
CA LEU A 35 -4.31 2.79 3.47
C LEU A 35 -3.84 1.48 4.06
N ASN A 36 -4.75 0.49 4.11
CA ASN A 36 -4.40 -0.86 4.48
C ASN A 36 -3.26 -1.37 3.55
N PRO A 37 -2.15 -1.90 4.10
CA PRO A 37 -1.05 -2.51 3.35
C PRO A 37 -1.48 -3.46 2.22
N GLU A 38 -2.51 -4.28 2.46
CA GLU A 38 -3.04 -5.22 1.47
C GLU A 38 -3.68 -4.48 0.30
N ILE A 39 -4.51 -3.47 0.56
CA ILE A 39 -5.12 -2.64 -0.48
C ILE A 39 -4.04 -1.91 -1.27
N LEU A 40 -3.06 -1.35 -0.58
CA LEU A 40 -1.96 -0.62 -1.22
C LEU A 40 -1.13 -1.55 -2.12
N SER A 41 -0.88 -2.78 -1.69
CA SER A 41 -0.19 -3.80 -2.49
C SER A 41 -0.95 -4.18 -3.76
N LEU A 42 -2.29 -4.29 -3.68
CA LEU A 42 -3.14 -4.55 -4.84
C LEU A 42 -3.06 -3.40 -5.84
N ILE A 43 -3.06 -2.16 -5.36
CA ILE A 43 -2.91 -0.99 -6.21
C ILE A 43 -1.55 -1.02 -6.90
N PHE A 44 -0.46 -1.25 -6.16
CA PHE A 44 0.88 -1.38 -6.76
C PHE A 44 0.93 -2.44 -7.85
N GLY A 45 0.39 -3.63 -7.60
CA GLY A 45 0.34 -4.72 -8.58
C GLY A 45 -0.52 -4.42 -9.82
N LYS A 46 -1.50 -3.51 -9.74
CA LYS A 46 -2.38 -3.15 -10.87
C LYS A 46 -1.90 -1.93 -11.66
N VAL A 47 -1.28 -0.95 -11.00
CA VAL A 47 -0.91 0.33 -11.63
C VAL A 47 0.58 0.46 -11.93
N THR A 48 1.42 -0.34 -11.27
CA THR A 48 2.88 -0.26 -11.41
C THR A 48 3.40 -1.51 -12.12
N PRO A 49 4.14 -1.36 -13.24
CA PRO A 49 4.87 -2.46 -13.82
C PRO A 49 5.79 -3.11 -12.77
N THR A 50 5.82 -4.45 -12.72
CA THR A 50 6.49 -5.18 -11.63
C THR A 50 7.98 -4.84 -11.50
N GLU A 51 8.66 -4.53 -12.59
CA GLU A 51 10.06 -4.12 -12.58
C GLU A 51 10.29 -2.75 -11.93
N GLU A 52 9.31 -1.84 -12.01
CA GLU A 52 9.36 -0.51 -11.43
C GLU A 52 8.86 -0.53 -9.98
N MET A 53 7.97 -1.48 -9.64
CA MET A 53 7.54 -1.71 -8.26
C MET A 53 8.73 -2.00 -7.35
N MET A 54 9.74 -2.75 -7.80
CA MET A 54 10.96 -2.97 -7.01
C MET A 54 11.86 -1.73 -6.89
N ARG A 55 11.84 -0.83 -7.88
CA ARG A 55 12.85 0.24 -8.03
C ARG A 55 12.36 1.60 -7.56
N ARG A 56 11.06 1.89 -7.70
CA ARG A 56 10.50 3.23 -7.44
C ARG A 56 9.61 3.27 -6.20
N VAL A 57 8.74 2.29 -6.04
CA VAL A 57 7.72 2.29 -4.96
C VAL A 57 8.37 2.34 -3.56
N PRO A 58 9.46 1.60 -3.26
CA PRO A 58 10.15 1.69 -1.97
C PRO A 58 10.82 3.03 -1.68
N LEU A 59 10.98 3.90 -2.69
CA LEU A 59 11.63 5.20 -2.56
C LEU A 59 10.64 6.33 -2.27
N VAL A 60 9.33 6.07 -2.33
CA VAL A 60 8.29 7.10 -2.10
C VAL A 60 8.24 7.48 -0.62
N CYS A 61 8.11 6.49 0.25
CA CYS A 61 8.14 6.67 1.70
C CYS A 61 8.41 5.35 2.43
N LYS A 62 8.60 5.42 3.75
CA LYS A 62 8.87 4.23 4.57
C LYS A 62 7.73 3.20 4.52
N GLY A 63 6.47 3.65 4.65
CA GLY A 63 5.31 2.75 4.62
C GLY A 63 5.20 1.99 3.29
N TRP A 64 5.46 2.66 2.16
CA TRP A 64 5.45 2.00 0.86
C TRP A 64 6.60 0.99 0.71
N ASN A 65 7.77 1.29 1.26
CA ASN A 65 8.88 0.33 1.31
C ASN A 65 8.51 -0.93 2.10
N GLU A 66 7.89 -0.77 3.27
CA GLU A 66 7.41 -1.87 4.11
C GLU A 66 6.38 -2.73 3.37
N VAL A 67 5.41 -2.11 2.68
CA VAL A 67 4.40 -2.82 1.88
C VAL A 67 5.03 -3.62 0.74
N VAL A 68 5.99 -3.03 0.01
CA VAL A 68 6.73 -3.71 -1.06
C VAL A 68 7.67 -4.80 -0.51
N GLY A 69 8.10 -4.71 0.74
CA GLY A 69 8.82 -5.80 1.43
C GLY A 69 7.92 -6.91 1.96
N GLY A 70 6.60 -6.67 1.97
CA GLY A 70 5.58 -7.59 2.45
C GLY A 70 5.18 -8.67 1.44
N PRO A 71 4.40 -9.67 1.87
CA PRO A 71 4.03 -10.82 1.04
C PRO A 71 3.04 -10.48 -0.08
N TYR A 72 2.23 -9.44 0.11
CA TYR A 72 1.06 -9.18 -0.73
C TYR A 72 1.39 -8.64 -2.12
N CYS A 73 2.53 -7.97 -2.29
CA CYS A 73 2.93 -7.39 -3.58
C CYS A 73 3.39 -8.45 -4.61
N TRP A 74 3.71 -9.67 -4.18
CA TRP A 74 4.51 -10.61 -4.97
C TRP A 74 3.83 -11.94 -5.27
N SER A 75 2.57 -12.12 -4.89
CA SER A 75 1.82 -13.36 -5.18
C SER A 75 1.78 -13.66 -6.68
N GLU A 76 1.53 -12.64 -7.49
CA GLU A 76 1.50 -12.72 -8.95
C GLU A 76 2.47 -11.71 -9.57
N VAL A 77 3.43 -12.22 -10.33
CA VAL A 77 4.52 -11.47 -10.93
C VAL A 77 4.52 -11.68 -12.44
N ASP A 78 4.24 -10.64 -13.20
CA ASP A 78 4.35 -10.66 -14.66
C ASP A 78 5.34 -9.61 -15.14
N VAL A 79 6.48 -10.09 -15.63
CA VAL A 79 7.54 -9.26 -16.22
C VAL A 79 7.71 -9.52 -17.71
N GLN A 80 6.79 -10.25 -18.38
CA GLN A 80 6.93 -10.63 -19.78
C GLN A 80 7.07 -9.41 -20.70
N SER A 81 6.25 -8.38 -20.48
CA SER A 81 6.28 -7.17 -21.30
C SER A 81 7.62 -6.44 -21.18
N TRP A 82 8.16 -6.34 -19.97
CA TRP A 82 9.48 -5.77 -19.71
C TRP A 82 10.60 -6.62 -20.33
N CYS A 83 10.53 -7.94 -20.18
CA CYS A 83 11.50 -8.85 -20.78
C CYS A 83 11.56 -8.72 -22.31
N ARG A 84 10.39 -8.62 -22.98
CA ARG A 84 10.30 -8.41 -24.43
C ARG A 84 10.94 -7.09 -24.86
N ARG A 85 10.73 -6.00 -24.11
CA ARG A 85 11.38 -4.70 -24.38
C ARG A 85 12.89 -4.74 -24.14
N ARG A 86 13.33 -5.44 -23.08
CA ARG A 86 14.75 -5.50 -22.70
C ARG A 86 15.58 -6.41 -23.61
N ASN A 87 15.00 -7.54 -24.03
CA ASN A 87 15.59 -8.53 -24.94
C ASN A 87 17.01 -9.01 -24.57
N ASP A 88 17.31 -9.09 -23.26
CA ASP A 88 18.60 -9.50 -22.70
C ASP A 88 18.35 -10.51 -21.56
N SER A 89 18.65 -11.78 -21.80
CA SER A 89 18.40 -12.87 -20.85
C SER A 89 19.19 -12.71 -19.55
N HIS A 90 20.41 -12.18 -19.58
CA HIS A 90 21.20 -11.96 -18.36
C HIS A 90 20.60 -10.83 -17.50
N ALA A 91 20.09 -9.77 -18.13
CA ALA A 91 19.35 -8.74 -17.41
C ALA A 91 18.05 -9.29 -16.81
N VAL A 92 17.33 -10.13 -17.56
CA VAL A 92 16.12 -10.81 -17.08
C VAL A 92 16.43 -11.67 -15.85
N ASP A 93 17.46 -12.51 -15.92
CA ASP A 93 17.88 -13.36 -14.80
C ASP A 93 18.22 -12.55 -13.54
N ARG A 94 18.89 -11.39 -13.69
CA ARG A 94 19.19 -10.51 -12.55
C ARG A 94 17.93 -9.95 -11.90
N VAL A 95 16.95 -9.51 -12.70
CA VAL A 95 15.70 -8.94 -12.19
C VAL A 95 14.85 -10.01 -11.52
N VAL A 96 14.71 -11.18 -12.13
CA VAL A 96 14.00 -12.33 -11.53
C VAL A 96 14.65 -12.73 -10.21
N ARG A 97 15.99 -12.84 -10.16
CA ARG A 97 16.74 -13.11 -8.92
C ARG A 97 16.47 -12.09 -7.82
N GLY A 98 16.52 -10.80 -8.17
CA GLY A 98 16.27 -9.71 -7.22
C GLY A 98 14.83 -9.76 -6.68
N LEU A 99 13.87 -10.03 -7.56
CA LEU A 99 12.46 -10.12 -7.21
C LEU A 99 12.21 -11.23 -6.22
N LEU A 100 12.67 -12.44 -6.51
CA LEU A 100 12.41 -13.61 -5.68
C LEU A 100 13.05 -13.51 -4.29
N ARG A 101 14.26 -12.93 -4.21
CA ARG A 101 14.88 -12.64 -2.92
C ARG A 101 14.07 -11.62 -2.13
N ARG A 102 13.60 -10.55 -2.79
CA ARG A 102 12.83 -9.49 -2.13
C ARG A 102 11.46 -9.99 -1.68
N SER A 103 10.82 -10.85 -2.45
CA SER A 103 9.56 -11.47 -2.10
C SER A 103 9.69 -12.61 -1.09
N LYS A 104 10.91 -12.91 -0.61
CA LYS A 104 11.20 -14.06 0.26
C LYS A 104 10.66 -15.38 -0.33
N PHE A 105 10.72 -15.51 -1.66
CA PHE A 105 10.24 -16.67 -2.40
C PHE A 105 8.73 -16.96 -2.25
N MET A 106 7.93 -15.97 -1.83
CA MET A 106 6.47 -16.11 -1.69
C MET A 106 5.70 -15.93 -3.01
N VAL A 107 6.39 -16.02 -4.16
CA VAL A 107 5.76 -15.85 -5.47
C VAL A 107 4.98 -17.12 -5.83
N GLN A 108 3.69 -16.99 -6.09
CA GLN A 108 2.84 -18.11 -6.49
C GLN A 108 2.81 -18.28 -8.00
N ARG A 109 2.84 -17.17 -8.74
CA ARG A 109 2.85 -17.18 -10.21
C ARG A 109 3.89 -16.21 -10.75
N LEU A 110 4.81 -16.74 -11.55
CA LEU A 110 5.89 -15.99 -12.19
C LEU A 110 5.79 -16.14 -13.71
N CYS A 111 5.49 -15.05 -14.41
CA CYS A 111 5.43 -14.97 -15.87
C CYS A 111 6.66 -14.20 -16.40
N VAL A 112 7.53 -14.91 -17.13
CA VAL A 112 8.79 -14.36 -17.66
C VAL A 112 8.91 -14.73 -19.14
N TYR A 113 9.59 -13.89 -19.93
CA TYR A 113 9.88 -14.16 -21.34
C TYR A 113 11.38 -14.22 -21.57
N ARG A 114 11.87 -15.24 -22.29
CA ARG A 114 13.30 -15.44 -22.63
C ARG A 114 14.25 -15.35 -21.43
N MET A 115 13.90 -16.02 -20.33
CA MET A 115 14.82 -16.21 -19.20
C MET A 115 16.02 -17.08 -19.63
N GLY A 116 17.21 -16.78 -19.11
CA GLY A 116 18.39 -17.59 -19.36
C GLY A 116 18.41 -18.87 -18.54
N GLU A 117 19.33 -19.80 -18.87
CA GLU A 117 19.48 -21.06 -18.13
C GLU A 117 19.84 -20.81 -16.66
N SER A 118 20.71 -19.84 -16.36
CA SER A 118 21.06 -19.49 -14.98
C SER A 118 19.83 -19.03 -14.19
N GLY A 119 18.97 -18.20 -14.79
CA GLY A 119 17.70 -17.80 -14.21
C GLY A 119 16.75 -18.98 -14.02
N PHE A 120 16.67 -19.91 -14.98
CA PHE A 120 15.83 -21.10 -14.90
C PHE A 120 16.31 -22.13 -13.86
N PHE A 121 17.62 -22.32 -13.71
CA PHE A 121 18.18 -23.19 -12.68
C PHE A 121 17.99 -22.61 -11.30
N PHE A 122 18.16 -21.28 -11.16
CA PHE A 122 17.72 -20.54 -9.99
C PHE A 122 16.23 -20.93 -9.81
N VAL A 123 15.34 -20.53 -10.76
CA VAL A 123 13.92 -20.95 -10.98
C VAL A 123 13.35 -22.14 -10.17
N SER A 124 14.07 -23.24 -10.34
CA SER A 124 13.62 -24.60 -10.13
C SER A 124 14.16 -25.22 -8.86
N HIS A 125 15.12 -24.57 -8.19
CA HIS A 125 15.87 -25.15 -7.06
C HIS A 125 15.66 -24.39 -5.74
N TRP A 126 14.50 -23.76 -5.53
CA TRP A 126 14.08 -23.23 -4.22
C TRP A 126 12.84 -23.92 -3.67
#